data_AF-A0A9D8U251-F1
#
_entry.id   AF-A0A9D8U251-F1
#
_cell.length_a   1.000
_cell.length_b   1.000
_cell.length_c   1.000
_cell.angle_alpha   90.00
_cell.angle_beta   90.00
_cell.angle_gamma   90.00
#
_symmetry.space_group_name_H-M   'P 1'
#
loop_
_entity.id
_entity.type
_entity.pdbx_description
1 polymer ?
#
loop_
_entity_poly.entity_id
_entity_poly.type
_entity_poly.pdbx_seq_one_letter_code
_entity_poly.pdbx_strand_id
1 'polypeptide(L)'
;MTKNIVGGHAGPDETRLNFGALVDAIIIIAILVAVKQFFLLYTIKYAGPISTFTAMAVATWRLRSNGMTWAELGFKRPKNWWRTLALSALVFGGIIVFGLLGNLIAELFFEKGYVADRFGDIEGDVLMYLVWMVLVWTHAAFFEEMLFRAFLINRLGAFLGGSTVATLVSVTLAAIFFGYRHAYYQGMFGFVVTGIIGFGLGLVYVWIGRTNLWPQILAHGYMNSLGFTMRFLGLRD
;
A
#
# COMPACT_ATOMS: atom_id res chain seq x y z
N MET A 1 12.83 -56.45 -25.95
CA MET A 1 13.80 -55.46 -25.41
C MET A 1 13.02 -54.46 -24.56
N THR A 2 12.84 -54.71 -23.26
CA THR A 2 13.66 -54.23 -22.12
C THR A 2 13.67 -52.71 -21.90
N LYS A 3 12.86 -52.31 -20.89
CA LYS A 3 13.11 -51.39 -19.76
C LYS A 3 13.63 -49.95 -19.99
N ASN A 4 12.79 -49.01 -19.53
CA ASN A 4 13.03 -47.92 -18.58
C ASN A 4 14.46 -47.38 -18.41
N ILE A 5 14.60 -46.05 -18.53
CA ILE A 5 15.37 -45.24 -17.55
C ILE A 5 14.63 -43.91 -17.24
N VAL A 6 14.01 -43.87 -16.05
CA VAL A 6 14.15 -42.86 -14.98
C VAL A 6 13.85 -41.39 -15.37
N GLY A 7 12.83 -40.74 -14.80
CA GLY A 7 12.69 -40.55 -13.35
C GLY A 7 13.36 -39.24 -12.93
N GLY A 8 12.86 -38.11 -13.42
CA GLY A 8 13.18 -36.80 -12.85
C GLY A 8 12.27 -36.53 -11.67
N HIS A 9 12.68 -36.96 -10.48
CA HIS A 9 12.13 -36.40 -9.24
C HIS A 9 12.39 -34.90 -9.25
N ALA A 10 11.34 -34.09 -9.35
CA ALA A 10 11.41 -32.70 -8.94
C ALA A 10 11.76 -32.72 -7.43
N GLY A 11 13.02 -32.38 -7.13
CA GLY A 11 13.46 -32.16 -5.76
C GLY A 11 12.68 -31.00 -5.11
N PRO A 12 12.76 -30.85 -3.78
CA PRO A 12 12.05 -29.80 -3.06
C PRO A 12 12.49 -28.41 -3.56
N ASP A 13 11.53 -27.66 -4.10
CA ASP A 13 11.56 -26.24 -4.47
C ASP A 13 12.96 -25.59 -4.53
N GLU A 14 13.66 -25.75 -5.66
CA GLU A 14 14.69 -24.78 -6.03
C GLU A 14 14.02 -23.42 -6.16
N THR A 15 14.24 -22.60 -5.15
CA THR A 15 13.65 -21.28 -5.02
C THR A 15 14.32 -20.35 -6.04
N ARG A 16 13.90 -20.42 -7.30
CA ARG A 16 14.51 -19.61 -8.37
C ARG A 16 14.08 -18.16 -8.21
N LEU A 17 15.05 -17.27 -8.01
CA LEU A 17 14.83 -15.82 -7.95
C LEU A 17 14.10 -15.38 -9.23
N ASN A 18 12.95 -14.74 -9.09
CA ASN A 18 12.19 -14.22 -10.23
C ASN A 18 12.62 -12.78 -10.55
N PHE A 19 13.64 -12.62 -11.41
CA PHE A 19 14.13 -11.31 -11.84
C PHE A 19 13.07 -10.47 -12.58
N GLY A 20 12.11 -11.12 -13.27
CA GLY A 20 10.99 -10.41 -13.90
C GLY A 20 10.11 -9.69 -12.86
N ALA A 21 9.90 -10.32 -11.69
CA ALA A 21 9.18 -9.72 -10.59
C ALA A 21 9.94 -8.55 -9.94
N LEU A 22 11.28 -8.61 -9.88
CA LEU A 22 12.09 -7.48 -9.45
C LEU A 22 11.96 -6.30 -10.42
N VAL A 23 12.05 -6.55 -11.73
CA VAL A 23 11.88 -5.53 -12.76
C VAL A 23 10.50 -4.87 -12.65
N ASP A 24 9.43 -5.66 -12.44
CA ASP A 24 8.09 -5.14 -12.17
C ASP A 24 8.07 -4.19 -10.97
N ALA A 25 8.66 -4.60 -9.84
CA ALA A 25 8.71 -3.78 -8.63
C ALA A 25 9.48 -2.47 -8.86
N ILE A 26 10.64 -2.54 -9.54
CA ILE A 26 11.46 -1.37 -9.87
C ILE A 26 10.71 -0.41 -10.79
N ILE A 27 10.04 -0.91 -11.82
CA ILE A 27 9.24 -0.07 -12.74
C ILE A 27 8.16 0.67 -11.96
N ILE A 28 7.40 -0.02 -11.09
CA ILE A 28 6.32 0.62 -10.33
C ILE A 28 6.86 1.64 -9.32
N ILE A 29 7.96 1.33 -8.63
CA ILE A 29 8.64 2.29 -7.75
C ILE A 29 9.11 3.51 -8.55
N ALA A 30 9.74 3.30 -9.71
CA ALA A 30 10.23 4.36 -10.56
C ALA A 30 9.09 5.27 -11.06
N ILE A 31 7.95 4.70 -11.48
CA ILE A 31 6.76 5.48 -11.88
C ILE A 31 6.21 6.27 -10.69
N LEU A 32 6.05 5.64 -9.51
CA LEU A 32 5.53 6.29 -8.31
C LEU A 32 6.42 7.47 -7.87
N VAL A 33 7.73 7.37 -8.08
CA VAL A 33 8.71 8.44 -7.79
C VAL A 33 8.71 9.48 -8.91
N ALA A 34 9.04 9.10 -10.14
CA ALA A 34 9.29 10.03 -11.25
C ALA A 34 8.06 10.88 -11.57
N VAL A 35 6.87 10.27 -11.65
CA VAL A 35 5.62 11.01 -11.92
C VAL A 35 5.33 11.96 -10.75
N LYS A 36 5.50 11.52 -9.50
CA LYS A 36 5.32 12.41 -8.35
C LYS A 36 6.30 13.59 -8.42
N GLN A 37 7.59 13.34 -8.64
CA GLN A 37 8.61 14.40 -8.68
C GLN A 37 8.34 15.41 -9.80
N PHE A 38 7.92 14.94 -10.98
CA PHE A 38 7.53 15.84 -12.07
C PHE A 38 6.32 16.70 -11.69
N PHE A 39 5.26 16.11 -11.15
CA PHE A 39 4.05 16.85 -10.80
C PHE A 39 4.20 17.74 -9.56
N LEU A 40 5.18 17.48 -8.69
CA LEU A 40 5.51 18.38 -7.57
C LEU A 40 5.96 19.77 -8.05
N LEU A 41 6.45 19.91 -9.29
CA LEU A 41 6.76 21.20 -9.91
C LEU A 41 5.51 22.06 -10.17
N TYR A 42 4.33 21.44 -10.20
CA TYR A 42 3.06 22.10 -10.58
C TYR A 42 2.01 22.05 -9.46
N THR A 43 1.97 20.98 -8.66
CA THR A 43 0.96 20.80 -7.62
C THR A 43 1.40 19.87 -6.50
N ILE A 44 1.46 20.38 -5.26
CA ILE A 44 1.68 19.55 -4.07
C ILE A 44 0.45 18.67 -3.73
N LYS A 45 -0.75 19.17 -4.03
CA LYS A 45 -2.04 18.53 -3.71
C LYS A 45 -2.20 17.21 -4.44
N TYR A 46 -2.01 17.24 -5.76
CA TYR A 46 -2.38 16.13 -6.64
C TYR A 46 -1.20 15.28 -7.13
N ALA A 47 0.07 15.66 -6.88
CA ALA A 47 1.23 14.88 -7.30
C ALA A 47 1.19 13.42 -6.80
N GLY A 48 0.80 13.20 -5.54
CA GLY A 48 0.61 11.86 -4.96
C GLY A 48 -0.45 11.03 -5.67
N PRO A 49 -1.70 11.52 -5.78
CA PRO A 49 -2.76 10.88 -6.56
C PRO A 49 -2.32 10.56 -7.99
N ILE A 50 -1.85 11.55 -8.76
CA ILE A 50 -1.47 11.37 -10.18
C ILE A 50 -0.44 10.24 -10.32
N SER A 51 0.56 10.17 -9.42
CA SER A 51 1.56 9.11 -9.49
C SER A 51 1.00 7.73 -9.18
N THR A 52 0.04 7.60 -8.25
CA THR A 52 -0.63 6.30 -8.01
C THR A 52 -1.57 5.88 -9.14
N PHE A 53 -2.32 6.80 -9.75
CA PHE A 53 -3.19 6.48 -10.89
C PHE A 53 -2.34 5.97 -12.06
N THR A 54 -1.22 6.64 -12.34
CA THR A 54 -0.27 6.22 -13.37
C THR A 54 0.34 4.87 -13.03
N ALA A 55 0.81 4.68 -11.79
CA ALA A 55 1.36 3.42 -11.33
C ALA A 55 0.35 2.27 -11.38
N MET A 56 -0.92 2.52 -11.09
CA MET A 56 -1.98 1.53 -11.14
C MET A 56 -2.25 1.06 -12.58
N ALA A 57 -2.23 1.98 -13.54
CA ALA A 57 -2.34 1.66 -14.96
C ALA A 57 -1.15 0.79 -15.42
N VAL A 58 0.08 1.20 -15.09
CA VAL A 58 1.30 0.46 -15.44
C VAL A 58 1.36 -0.90 -14.74
N ALA A 59 1.00 -0.98 -13.46
CA ALA A 59 0.97 -2.24 -12.69
C ALA A 59 -0.04 -3.21 -13.29
N THR A 60 -1.22 -2.72 -13.67
CA THR A 60 -2.23 -3.54 -14.35
C THR A 60 -1.72 -4.07 -15.69
N TRP A 61 -1.06 -3.23 -16.48
CA TRP A 61 -0.44 -3.65 -17.73
C TRP A 61 0.66 -4.70 -17.52
N ARG A 62 1.56 -4.48 -16.55
CA ARG A 62 2.64 -5.43 -16.20
C ARG A 62 2.11 -6.78 -15.73
N LEU A 63 1.10 -6.79 -14.85
CA LEU A 63 0.47 -8.05 -14.41
C LEU A 63 -0.09 -8.82 -15.61
N ARG A 64 -0.86 -8.15 -16.47
CA ARG A 64 -1.45 -8.78 -17.66
C ARG A 64 -0.38 -9.28 -18.63
N SER A 65 0.70 -8.53 -18.85
CA SER A 65 1.80 -8.96 -19.73
C SER A 65 2.54 -10.19 -19.20
N ASN A 66 2.48 -10.42 -17.89
CA ASN A 66 3.07 -11.59 -17.24
C ASN A 66 2.03 -12.70 -16.98
N GLY A 67 0.84 -12.65 -17.61
CA GLY A 67 -0.20 -13.67 -17.49
C GLY A 67 -0.90 -13.73 -16.12
N MET A 68 -0.75 -12.69 -15.30
CA MET A 68 -1.32 -12.61 -13.95
C MET A 68 -2.49 -11.63 -13.86
N THR A 69 -3.29 -11.80 -12.81
CA THR A 69 -4.44 -10.95 -12.52
C THR A 69 -4.40 -10.36 -11.11
N TRP A 70 -5.07 -9.24 -10.90
CA TRP A 70 -5.25 -8.67 -9.56
C TRP A 70 -5.96 -9.62 -8.58
N ALA A 71 -6.79 -10.53 -9.11
CA ALA A 71 -7.43 -11.57 -8.33
C ALA A 71 -6.40 -12.50 -7.68
N GLU A 72 -5.35 -12.90 -8.39
CA GLU A 72 -4.27 -13.71 -7.81
C GLU A 72 -3.54 -13.03 -6.66
N LEU A 73 -3.55 -11.69 -6.62
CA LEU A 73 -2.97 -10.88 -5.54
C LEU A 73 -4.02 -10.44 -4.49
N GLY A 74 -5.14 -11.16 -4.40
CA GLY A 74 -6.13 -10.95 -3.34
C GLY A 74 -7.21 -9.91 -3.63
N PHE A 75 -7.26 -9.30 -4.81
CA PHE A 75 -8.42 -8.50 -5.23
C PHE A 75 -9.52 -9.39 -5.82
N LYS A 76 -10.21 -10.12 -4.96
CA LYS A 76 -11.35 -10.99 -5.30
C LYS A 76 -12.62 -10.49 -4.62
N ARG A 77 -13.78 -10.80 -5.21
CA ARG A 77 -15.07 -10.57 -4.53
C ARG A 77 -15.09 -11.36 -3.21
N PRO A 78 -15.44 -10.73 -2.08
CA PRO A 78 -15.53 -11.45 -0.82
C PRO A 78 -16.59 -12.54 -0.88
N LYS A 79 -16.27 -13.72 -0.34
CA LYS A 79 -17.24 -14.82 -0.19
C LYS A 79 -18.31 -14.50 0.87
N ASN A 80 -17.93 -13.75 1.90
CA ASN A 80 -18.80 -13.35 2.99
C ASN A 80 -18.49 -11.90 3.40
N TRP A 81 -19.44 -11.00 3.14
CA TRP A 81 -19.30 -9.58 3.44
C TRP A 81 -19.31 -9.29 4.94
N TRP A 82 -20.09 -10.02 5.75
CA TRP A 82 -20.08 -9.86 7.20
C TRP A 82 -18.71 -10.17 7.81
N ARG A 83 -18.08 -11.27 7.39
CA ARG A 83 -16.70 -11.59 7.79
C ARG A 83 -15.72 -10.52 7.32
N THR A 84 -15.92 -9.97 6.14
CA THR A 84 -15.07 -8.90 5.58
C THR A 84 -15.20 -7.60 6.38
N LEU A 85 -16.42 -7.24 6.79
CA LEU A 85 -16.69 -6.07 7.63
C LEU A 85 -16.13 -6.27 9.05
N ALA A 86 -16.28 -7.46 9.64
CA ALA A 86 -15.69 -7.78 10.95
C ALA A 86 -14.15 -7.70 10.91
N LEU A 87 -13.53 -8.27 9.86
CA LEU A 87 -12.09 -8.13 9.65
C LEU A 87 -11.71 -6.67 9.40
N SER A 88 -12.52 -5.91 8.65
CA SER A 88 -12.27 -4.48 8.42
C SER A 88 -12.25 -3.69 9.73
N ALA A 89 -13.15 -3.98 10.67
CA ALA A 89 -13.16 -3.35 12.00
C ALA A 89 -11.88 -3.70 12.80
N LEU A 90 -11.44 -4.96 12.74
CA LEU A 90 -10.17 -5.37 13.36
C LEU A 90 -8.96 -4.64 12.73
N VAL A 91 -8.92 -4.56 11.41
CA VAL A 91 -7.85 -3.86 10.69
C VAL A 91 -7.87 -2.36 10.99
N PHE A 92 -9.05 -1.76 11.11
CA PHE A 92 -9.21 -0.36 11.51
C PHE A 92 -8.63 -0.11 12.91
N GLY A 93 -8.94 -0.98 13.89
CA GLY A 93 -8.30 -0.94 15.21
C GLY A 93 -6.78 -1.10 15.13
N GLY A 94 -6.30 -1.99 14.26
CA GLY A 94 -4.87 -2.15 13.97
C GLY A 94 -4.22 -0.87 13.43
N ILE A 95 -4.85 -0.18 12.48
CA ILE A 95 -4.36 1.10 11.94
C ILE A 95 -4.20 2.13 13.08
N ILE A 96 -5.15 2.21 14.00
CA ILE A 96 -5.06 3.10 15.17
C ILE A 96 -3.86 2.71 16.03
N VAL A 97 -3.71 1.43 16.39
CA VAL A 97 -2.60 0.96 17.24
C VAL A 97 -1.24 1.23 16.58
N PHE A 98 -1.07 0.90 15.30
CA PHE A 98 0.17 1.17 14.57
C PHE A 98 0.41 2.66 14.39
N GLY A 99 -0.65 3.47 14.23
CA GLY A 99 -0.56 4.92 14.17
C GLY A 99 -0.09 5.53 15.50
N LEU A 100 -0.64 5.06 16.64
CA LEU A 100 -0.20 5.49 17.97
C LEU A 100 1.25 5.08 18.25
N LEU A 101 1.62 3.84 17.91
CA LEU A 101 3.01 3.38 18.02
C LEU A 101 3.94 4.22 17.14
N GLY A 102 3.51 4.52 15.92
CA GLY A 102 4.26 5.35 14.99
C GLY A 102 4.46 6.77 15.52
N ASN A 103 3.44 7.37 16.13
CA ASN A 103 3.56 8.68 16.78
C ASN A 103 4.56 8.63 17.93
N LEU A 104 4.42 7.66 18.85
CA LEU A 104 5.32 7.51 19.99
C LEU A 104 6.79 7.39 19.55
N ILE A 105 7.06 6.59 18.51
CA ILE A 105 8.42 6.41 17.98
C ILE A 105 8.89 7.68 17.26
N ALA A 106 8.04 8.30 16.46
CA ALA A 106 8.41 9.51 15.70
C ALA A 106 8.75 10.69 16.62
N GLU A 107 8.00 10.86 17.73
CA GLU A 107 8.22 11.91 18.73
C GLU A 107 9.59 11.82 19.43
N LEU A 108 10.24 10.65 19.42
CA LEU A 108 11.60 10.49 19.98
C LEU A 108 12.69 11.15 19.13
N PHE A 109 12.45 11.36 17.83
CA PHE A 109 13.49 11.76 16.87
C PHE A 109 13.12 12.97 16.02
N PHE A 110 11.84 13.26 15.86
CA PHE A 110 11.34 14.26 14.93
C PHE A 110 10.25 15.12 15.57
N GLU A 111 10.31 16.42 15.32
CA GLU A 111 9.19 17.31 15.60
C GLU A 111 8.03 17.00 14.64
N LYS A 112 6.80 17.22 15.09
CA LYS A 112 5.62 17.14 14.22
C LYS A 112 5.78 18.16 13.11
N GLY A 113 6.11 17.68 11.92
CA GLY A 113 6.23 18.52 10.74
C GLY A 113 4.92 19.24 10.50
N TYR A 114 4.97 20.55 10.28
CA TYR A 114 3.80 21.31 9.88
C TYR A 114 3.26 20.69 8.58
N VAL A 115 2.03 20.16 8.61
CA VAL A 115 1.32 19.72 7.40
C VAL A 115 0.91 20.99 6.64
N ALA A 116 1.88 21.64 6.00
CA ALA A 116 1.68 22.92 5.34
C ALA A 116 0.88 22.72 4.04
N ASP A 117 -0.26 23.41 3.98
CA ASP A 117 -1.07 23.84 2.83
C ASP A 117 -1.60 22.79 1.83
N ARG A 118 -1.19 21.52 1.90
CA ARG A 118 -1.70 20.48 0.98
C ARG A 118 -3.22 20.31 1.10
N PHE A 119 -3.74 20.46 2.32
CA PHE A 119 -5.14 20.24 2.68
C PHE A 119 -5.76 21.48 3.35
N GLY A 120 -5.14 22.66 3.20
CA GLY A 120 -5.50 23.87 3.95
C GLY A 120 -6.87 24.45 3.58
N ASP A 121 -7.38 24.09 2.41
CA ASP A 121 -8.62 24.59 1.79
C ASP A 121 -9.84 23.69 2.00
N ILE A 122 -9.76 22.70 2.89
CA ILE A 122 -10.86 21.75 3.11
C ILE A 122 -11.86 22.25 4.15
N GLU A 123 -11.42 23.05 5.11
CA GLU A 123 -12.26 23.50 6.22
C GLU A 123 -13.45 24.33 5.72
N GLY A 124 -14.68 23.87 5.99
CA GLY A 124 -15.91 24.51 5.54
C GLY A 124 -16.21 24.42 4.03
N ASP A 125 -15.28 23.94 3.19
CA ASP A 125 -15.50 23.82 1.74
C ASP A 125 -16.04 22.43 1.37
N VAL A 126 -17.35 22.37 1.08
CA VAL A 126 -18.05 21.14 0.73
C VAL A 126 -17.53 20.54 -0.59
N LEU A 127 -17.21 21.37 -1.58
CA LEU A 127 -16.74 20.87 -2.87
C LEU A 127 -15.36 20.23 -2.72
N MET A 128 -14.44 20.88 -2.01
CA MET A 128 -13.11 20.33 -1.74
C MET A 128 -13.19 19.07 -0.89
N TYR A 129 -14.06 19.03 0.13
CA TYR A 129 -14.30 17.82 0.90
C TYR A 129 -14.75 16.65 0.02
N LEU A 130 -15.72 16.86 -0.88
CA LEU A 130 -16.20 15.82 -1.79
C LEU A 130 -15.13 15.35 -2.78
N VAL A 131 -14.32 16.27 -3.33
CA VAL A 131 -13.18 15.92 -4.19
C VAL A 131 -12.19 15.03 -3.43
N TRP A 132 -11.86 15.38 -2.19
CA TRP A 132 -10.97 14.56 -1.37
C TRP A 132 -11.60 13.23 -0.96
N MET A 133 -12.91 13.16 -0.71
CA MET A 133 -13.58 11.88 -0.45
C MET A 133 -13.48 10.92 -1.63
N VAL A 134 -13.61 11.41 -2.87
CA VAL A 134 -13.38 10.57 -4.06
C VAL A 134 -11.93 10.06 -4.06
N LEU A 135 -10.95 10.94 -3.84
CA LEU A 135 -9.54 10.55 -3.78
C LEU A 135 -9.22 9.60 -2.62
N VAL A 136 -9.89 9.73 -1.48
CA VAL A 136 -9.75 8.83 -0.33
C VAL A 136 -10.11 7.41 -0.76
N TRP A 137 -11.25 7.22 -1.41
CA TRP A 137 -11.71 5.88 -1.77
C TRP A 137 -11.01 5.30 -3.00
N THR A 138 -10.65 6.12 -4.00
CA THR A 138 -9.98 5.62 -5.20
C THR A 138 -8.46 5.54 -5.06
N HIS A 139 -7.83 6.63 -4.64
CA HIS A 139 -6.37 6.71 -4.56
C HIS A 139 -5.86 6.09 -3.26
N ALA A 140 -6.21 6.67 -2.11
CA ALA A 140 -5.56 6.33 -0.85
C ALA A 140 -5.97 4.93 -0.36
N ALA A 141 -7.25 4.61 -0.35
CA ALA A 141 -7.74 3.33 0.12
C ALA A 141 -7.56 2.24 -0.95
N PHE A 142 -8.10 2.43 -2.16
CA PHE A 142 -8.12 1.36 -3.14
C PHE A 142 -6.74 1.14 -3.79
N PHE A 143 -6.19 2.15 -4.47
CA PHE A 143 -4.93 1.97 -5.21
C PHE A 143 -3.72 1.74 -4.31
N GLU A 144 -3.61 2.37 -3.15
CA GLU A 144 -2.45 2.10 -2.28
C GLU A 144 -2.49 0.70 -1.66
N GLU A 145 -3.65 0.16 -1.27
CA GLU A 145 -3.71 -1.25 -0.86
C GLU A 145 -3.33 -2.18 -2.02
N MET A 146 -3.80 -1.90 -3.24
CA MET A 146 -3.44 -2.70 -4.41
C MET A 146 -1.95 -2.62 -4.77
N LEU A 147 -1.34 -1.43 -4.76
CA LEU A 147 0.04 -1.23 -5.16
C LEU A 147 1.03 -1.68 -4.07
N PHE A 148 0.81 -1.27 -2.82
CA PHE A 148 1.78 -1.52 -1.76
C PHE A 148 1.62 -2.90 -1.13
N ARG A 149 0.38 -3.38 -0.93
CA ARG A 149 0.15 -4.64 -0.22
C ARG A 149 0.10 -5.78 -1.23
N ALA A 150 -0.76 -5.66 -2.23
CA ALA A 150 -0.87 -6.71 -3.23
C ALA A 150 0.33 -6.77 -4.18
N PHE A 151 0.63 -5.71 -4.91
CA PHE A 151 1.65 -5.74 -5.95
C PHE A 151 3.06 -5.85 -5.37
N LEU A 152 3.55 -4.84 -4.64
CA LEU A 152 4.96 -4.78 -4.21
C LEU A 152 5.37 -5.96 -3.32
N ILE A 153 4.58 -6.33 -2.31
CA ILE A 153 4.93 -7.46 -1.42
C ILE A 153 5.03 -8.77 -2.22
N ASN A 154 4.11 -9.03 -3.15
CA ASN A 154 4.17 -10.27 -3.93
C ASN A 154 5.29 -10.26 -4.97
N ARG A 155 5.56 -9.11 -5.61
CA ARG A 155 6.66 -9.01 -6.58
C ARG A 155 8.02 -9.16 -5.93
N LEU A 156 8.26 -8.45 -4.82
CA LEU A 156 9.48 -8.58 -4.02
C LEU A 156 9.59 -9.99 -3.43
N GLY A 157 8.50 -10.56 -2.94
CA GLY A 157 8.48 -11.92 -2.39
C GLY A 157 8.83 -12.98 -3.43
N ALA A 158 8.30 -12.86 -4.65
CA ALA A 158 8.62 -13.75 -5.76
C ALA A 158 10.08 -13.61 -6.21
N PHE A 159 10.64 -12.40 -6.15
CA PHE A 159 12.07 -12.20 -6.42
C PHE A 159 12.94 -12.83 -5.33
N LEU A 160 12.62 -12.60 -4.05
CA LEU A 160 13.41 -13.05 -2.89
C LEU A 160 13.20 -14.53 -2.52
N GLY A 161 12.36 -15.25 -3.26
CA GLY A 161 12.17 -16.69 -3.11
C GLY A 161 11.09 -17.13 -2.11
N GLY A 162 10.13 -16.28 -1.77
CA GLY A 162 8.88 -16.71 -1.15
C GLY A 162 8.95 -17.26 0.29
N SER A 163 10.14 -17.37 0.89
CA SER A 163 10.32 -17.77 2.29
C SER A 163 9.65 -16.80 3.27
N THR A 164 9.51 -17.20 4.54
CA THR A 164 9.00 -16.29 5.59
C THR A 164 9.90 -15.06 5.74
N VAL A 165 11.21 -15.23 5.67
CA VAL A 165 12.18 -14.12 5.72
C VAL A 165 12.03 -13.22 4.49
N ALA A 166 11.93 -13.80 3.29
CA ALA A 166 11.69 -13.05 2.05
C ALA A 166 10.38 -12.25 2.12
N THR A 167 9.33 -12.84 2.68
CA THR A 167 8.05 -12.18 2.91
C THR A 167 8.20 -11.00 3.87
N LEU A 168 8.87 -11.17 5.01
CA LEU A 168 9.10 -10.11 5.98
C LEU A 168 9.92 -8.96 5.37
N VAL A 169 10.98 -9.27 4.63
CA VAL A 169 11.78 -8.27 3.90
C VAL A 169 10.91 -7.51 2.90
N SER A 170 10.04 -8.22 2.17
CA SER A 170 9.14 -7.59 1.19
C SER A 170 8.14 -6.64 1.86
N VAL A 171 7.57 -7.03 3.01
CA VAL A 171 6.70 -6.18 3.82
C VAL A 171 7.45 -4.93 4.30
N THR A 172 8.65 -5.10 4.84
CA THR A 172 9.48 -3.98 5.33
C THR A 172 9.84 -3.00 4.22
N LEU A 173 10.28 -3.50 3.06
CA LEU A 173 10.62 -2.64 1.91
C LEU A 173 9.40 -1.87 1.39
N ALA A 174 8.25 -2.54 1.27
CA ALA A 174 7.01 -1.87 0.88
C ALA A 174 6.58 -0.80 1.90
N ALA A 175 6.76 -1.07 3.20
CA ALA A 175 6.45 -0.14 4.28
C ALA A 175 7.36 1.09 4.31
N ILE A 176 8.69 0.90 4.15
CA ILE A 176 9.66 1.99 4.03
C ILE A 176 9.29 2.89 2.84
N PHE A 177 8.97 2.28 1.69
CA PHE A 177 8.61 3.05 0.50
C PHE A 177 7.25 3.75 0.65
N PHE A 178 6.30 3.13 1.35
CA PHE A 178 5.02 3.77 1.71
C PHE A 178 5.26 5.01 2.58
N GLY A 179 6.08 4.91 3.63
CA GLY A 179 6.50 6.04 4.46
C GLY A 179 7.19 7.15 3.64
N TYR A 180 8.12 6.78 2.76
CA TYR A 180 8.79 7.72 1.85
C TYR A 180 7.80 8.55 1.02
N ARG A 181 6.70 7.95 0.58
CA ARG A 181 5.69 8.67 -0.21
C ARG A 181 4.89 9.69 0.58
N HIS A 182 4.90 9.60 1.91
CA HIS A 182 4.22 10.55 2.79
C HIS A 182 5.16 11.68 3.26
N ALA A 183 6.47 11.44 3.23
CA ALA A 183 7.48 12.36 3.74
C ALA A 183 7.43 13.77 3.11
N TYR A 184 7.04 13.90 1.84
CA TYR A 184 7.08 15.19 1.14
C TYR A 184 6.07 16.23 1.66
N TYR A 185 5.01 15.81 2.36
CA TYR A 185 4.00 16.72 2.94
C TYR A 185 3.75 16.49 4.43
N GLN A 186 4.38 15.47 5.03
CA GLN A 186 4.30 15.19 6.48
C GLN A 186 5.69 15.18 7.15
N GLY A 187 6.76 15.44 6.40
CA GLY A 187 8.14 15.39 6.89
C GLY A 187 8.57 13.99 7.35
N MET A 188 9.70 13.94 8.06
CA MET A 188 10.22 12.68 8.62
C MET A 188 9.32 12.09 9.71
N PHE A 189 8.56 12.93 10.41
CA PHE A 189 7.54 12.47 11.35
C PHE A 189 6.51 11.58 10.64
N GLY A 190 5.90 12.08 9.57
CA GLY A 190 4.93 11.29 8.80
C GLY A 190 5.55 10.10 8.07
N PHE A 191 6.82 10.17 7.66
CA PHE A 191 7.55 9.01 7.14
C PHE A 191 7.51 7.84 8.13
N VAL A 192 7.84 8.10 9.40
CA VAL A 192 7.87 7.06 10.44
C VAL A 192 6.46 6.56 10.74
N VAL A 193 5.52 7.47 11.00
CA VAL A 193 4.13 7.11 11.35
C VAL A 193 3.49 6.26 10.27
N THR A 194 3.50 6.73 9.02
CA THR A 194 2.86 6.04 7.91
C THR A 194 3.63 4.79 7.49
N GLY A 195 4.96 4.77 7.64
CA GLY A 195 5.77 3.57 7.45
C GLY A 195 5.37 2.45 8.42
N ILE A 196 5.18 2.75 9.70
CA ILE A 196 4.74 1.77 10.72
C ILE A 196 3.31 1.28 10.45
N ILE A 197 2.39 2.19 10.07
CA ILE A 197 1.04 1.80 9.62
C ILE A 197 1.14 0.89 8.39
N GLY A 198 1.96 1.24 7.41
CA GLY A 198 2.19 0.47 6.19
C GLY A 198 2.75 -0.92 6.47
N PHE A 199 3.67 -1.04 7.43
CA PHE A 199 4.22 -2.30 7.91
C PHE A 199 3.13 -3.17 8.54
N GLY A 200 2.33 -2.59 9.45
CA GLY A 200 1.20 -3.28 10.07
C GLY A 200 0.17 -3.80 9.06
N LEU A 201 -0.20 -2.97 8.09
CA LEU A 201 -1.10 -3.37 7.00
C LEU A 201 -0.48 -4.45 6.10
N GLY A 202 0.84 -4.40 5.85
CA GLY A 202 1.56 -5.47 5.15
C GLY A 202 1.52 -6.80 5.92
N LEU A 203 1.72 -6.77 7.25
CA LEU A 203 1.60 -7.96 8.09
C LEU A 203 0.18 -8.53 8.08
N VAL A 204 -0.84 -7.67 8.21
CA VAL A 204 -2.25 -8.09 8.11
C VAL A 204 -2.52 -8.75 6.76
N TYR A 205 -2.01 -8.20 5.66
CA TYR A 205 -2.22 -8.73 4.32
C TYR A 205 -1.66 -10.16 4.19
N VAL A 206 -0.47 -10.39 4.76
CA VAL A 206 0.14 -11.71 4.82
C VAL A 206 -0.65 -12.64 5.75
N TRP A 207 -1.08 -12.16 6.92
CA TRP A 207 -1.83 -12.92 7.93
C TRP A 207 -3.19 -13.42 7.40
N ILE A 208 -3.91 -12.61 6.63
CA ILE A 208 -5.16 -13.03 5.95
C ILE A 208 -4.91 -13.88 4.70
N GLY A 209 -3.67 -14.33 4.50
CA GLY A 209 -3.26 -15.27 3.45
C GLY A 209 -3.16 -14.66 2.06
N ARG A 210 -3.07 -13.32 1.93
CA ARG A 210 -3.01 -12.62 0.64
C ARG A 210 -4.25 -12.87 -0.26
N THR A 211 -5.39 -13.18 0.35
CA THR A 211 -6.56 -13.68 -0.40
C THR A 211 -7.67 -12.64 -0.59
N ASN A 212 -7.70 -11.58 0.23
CA ASN A 212 -8.77 -10.60 0.24
C ASN A 212 -8.28 -9.23 0.73
N LEU A 213 -8.21 -8.24 -0.17
CA LEU A 213 -7.82 -6.86 0.17
C LEU A 213 -8.96 -6.03 0.76
N TRP A 214 -10.22 -6.43 0.58
CA TRP A 214 -11.37 -5.62 0.97
C TRP A 214 -11.37 -5.18 2.44
N PRO A 215 -10.99 -6.01 3.43
CA PRO A 215 -10.90 -5.55 4.81
C PRO A 215 -9.96 -4.35 4.99
N GLN A 216 -8.84 -4.33 4.26
CA GLN A 216 -7.84 -3.26 4.33
C GLN A 216 -8.31 -2.02 3.59
N ILE A 217 -8.86 -2.19 2.38
CA ILE A 217 -9.41 -1.09 1.59
C ILE A 217 -10.49 -0.36 2.38
N LEU A 218 -11.41 -1.09 3.01
CA LEU A 218 -12.48 -0.50 3.82
C LEU A 218 -11.91 0.19 5.05
N ALA A 219 -11.05 -0.48 5.82
CA ALA A 219 -10.46 0.09 7.03
C ALA A 219 -9.66 1.38 6.75
N HIS A 220 -8.84 1.36 5.71
CA HIS A 220 -8.04 2.51 5.30
C HIS A 220 -8.93 3.65 4.79
N GLY A 221 -9.96 3.34 3.98
CA GLY A 221 -10.95 4.31 3.53
C GLY A 221 -11.71 4.96 4.69
N TYR A 222 -12.13 4.20 5.70
CA TYR A 222 -12.78 4.73 6.89
C TYR A 222 -11.85 5.63 7.70
N MET A 223 -10.60 5.22 7.94
CA MET A 223 -9.63 6.03 8.68
C MET A 223 -9.38 7.38 7.99
N ASN A 224 -9.17 7.35 6.68
CA ASN A 224 -8.98 8.58 5.90
C ASN A 224 -10.24 9.43 5.85
N SER A 225 -11.42 8.81 5.71
CA SER A 225 -12.70 9.53 5.73
C SER A 225 -12.91 10.28 7.05
N LEU A 226 -12.61 9.65 8.19
CA LEU A 226 -12.64 10.31 9.50
C LEU A 226 -11.66 11.48 9.55
N GLY A 227 -10.41 11.27 9.16
CA GLY A 227 -9.40 12.32 9.17
C GLY A 227 -9.75 13.53 8.28
N PHE A 228 -10.31 13.31 7.09
CA PHE A 228 -10.75 14.40 6.21
C PHE A 228 -12.04 15.06 6.68
N THR A 229 -12.95 14.32 7.34
CA THR A 229 -14.16 14.89 7.94
C THR A 229 -13.80 15.79 9.12
N MET A 230 -12.86 15.38 9.98
CA MET A 230 -12.32 16.23 11.06
C MET A 230 -11.74 17.53 10.50
N ARG A 231 -10.96 17.46 9.41
CA ARG A 231 -10.43 18.64 8.71
C ARG A 231 -11.53 19.56 8.17
N PHE A 232 -12.55 19.00 7.53
CA PHE A 232 -13.69 19.76 7.03
C PHE A 232 -14.43 20.51 8.16
N LEU A 233 -14.57 19.87 9.33
CA LEU A 233 -15.23 20.44 10.51
C LEU A 233 -14.34 21.39 11.34
N GLY A 234 -13.08 21.62 10.96
CA GLY A 234 -12.14 22.45 11.73
C GLY A 234 -11.69 21.82 13.06
N LEU A 235 -11.90 20.52 13.25
CA LEU A 235 -11.44 19.78 14.43
C LEU A 235 -9.96 19.41 14.19
N ARG A 236 -9.05 20.33 14.52
CA ARG A 236 -7.60 20.13 14.44
C ARG A 236 -7.03 19.95 15.85
N ASP A 237 -6.16 18.95 16.01
CA ASP A 237 -5.13 18.90 17.05
C ASP A 237 -3.83 19.53 16.49
#